data_AF-A0A8T4GIU3-F1
#
_entry.id   AF-A0A8T4GIU3-F1
#
_cell.length_a   1.000
_cell.length_b   1.000
_cell.length_c   1.000
_cell.angle_alpha   90.00
_cell.angle_beta   90.00
_cell.angle_gamma   90.00
#
_symmetry.space_group_name_H-M   'P 1'
#
loop_
_entity.id
_entity.type
_entity.pdbx_description
1 polymer ?
#
loop_
_entity_poly.entity_id
_entity_poly.type
_entity_poly.pdbx_seq_one_letter_code
_entity_poly.pdbx_strand_id
1 'polypeptide(L)'
;MVCKRVASPLTNTYSLYTGHGLVGTTHAADIETLVNRVIERGLPPYLLREIDLVVFPRQVGRDRYVAQAVEPLSPDEYDALDPAARRSRTGDPRHGGADVVEKGGTAVHYNTVAWREPDGTFRMDGAPTGEGVESGGGGGSGSDSGGVGGGGAGNGRRIHALARLAERTDRDVAAVEDEFAAKHRYVEYLVRDGVNDFDELFEFLADLRADEAATVERAARTRRGGDEP
;
A
#
# COMPACT_ATOMS: atom_id res chain seq x y z
N MET A 1 -18.28 -10.47 19.89
CA MET A 1 -19.31 -10.86 18.91
C MET A 1 -18.64 -11.77 17.88
N VAL A 2 -18.88 -13.08 17.97
CA VAL A 2 -18.20 -14.11 17.16
C VAL A 2 -19.03 -14.35 15.91
N CYS A 3 -18.64 -13.76 14.78
CA CYS A 3 -19.29 -14.06 13.50
C CYS A 3 -18.56 -15.22 12.82
N LYS A 4 -19.09 -16.43 13.02
CA LYS A 4 -18.83 -17.60 12.17
C LYS A 4 -19.40 -17.29 10.78
N ARG A 5 -18.53 -17.07 9.78
CA ARG A 5 -18.88 -17.38 8.39
C ARG A 5 -17.61 -17.78 7.64
N VAL A 6 -17.48 -19.10 7.47
CA VAL A 6 -16.49 -19.72 6.59
C VAL A 6 -16.94 -19.43 5.17
N ALA A 7 -16.27 -18.51 4.49
CA ALA A 7 -16.28 -18.47 3.03
C ALA A 7 -15.09 -19.31 2.56
N SER A 8 -15.39 -20.42 1.89
CA SER A 8 -14.41 -21.36 1.36
C SER A 8 -13.47 -20.64 0.38
N PRO A 9 -12.14 -20.86 0.44
CA PRO A 9 -11.19 -20.24 -0.49
C PRO A 9 -11.42 -20.65 -1.96
N LEU A 10 -12.09 -21.78 -2.21
CA LEU A 10 -12.33 -22.32 -3.54
C LEU A 10 -13.31 -21.49 -4.40
N THR A 11 -14.21 -20.71 -3.79
CA THR A 11 -15.15 -19.86 -4.55
C THR A 11 -14.51 -18.57 -5.06
N ASN A 12 -13.35 -18.20 -4.51
CA ASN A 12 -12.65 -16.95 -4.82
C ASN A 12 -11.54 -17.14 -5.87
N THR A 13 -11.00 -18.35 -6.00
CA THR A 13 -9.95 -18.65 -6.98
C THR A 13 -10.44 -18.38 -8.41
N TYR A 14 -11.73 -18.56 -8.71
CA TYR A 14 -12.28 -18.31 -10.05
C TYR A 14 -12.37 -16.81 -10.42
N SER A 15 -12.50 -15.90 -9.44
CA SER A 15 -12.57 -14.45 -9.70
C SER A 15 -11.19 -13.82 -9.88
N LEU A 16 -10.14 -14.37 -9.24
CA LEU A 16 -8.75 -13.90 -9.42
C LEU A 16 -8.32 -13.88 -10.90
N TYR A 17 -8.82 -14.82 -11.70
CA TYR A 17 -8.49 -14.95 -13.13
C TYR A 17 -9.33 -14.07 -14.07
N THR A 18 -10.27 -13.27 -13.56
CA THR A 18 -11.20 -12.48 -14.39
C THR A 18 -11.03 -10.96 -14.27
N GLY A 19 -9.96 -10.49 -13.62
CA GLY A 19 -9.67 -9.06 -13.50
C GLY A 19 -10.55 -8.30 -12.50
N HIS A 20 -11.28 -8.99 -11.63
CA HIS A 20 -12.09 -8.34 -10.59
C HIS A 20 -11.25 -8.02 -9.35
N GLY A 21 -11.35 -6.79 -8.85
CA GLY A 21 -10.78 -6.41 -7.56
C GLY A 21 -11.40 -7.23 -6.43
N LEU A 22 -10.56 -7.79 -5.57
CA LEU A 22 -10.99 -8.64 -4.46
C LEU A 22 -10.53 -8.03 -3.13
N VAL A 23 -11.46 -7.95 -2.17
CA VAL A 23 -11.14 -7.71 -0.77
C VAL A 23 -11.66 -8.88 0.05
N GLY A 24 -10.79 -9.45 0.88
CA GLY A 24 -11.10 -10.57 1.76
C GLY A 24 -10.49 -10.40 3.13
N THR A 25 -10.99 -11.16 4.10
CA THR A 25 -10.39 -11.22 5.44
C THR A 25 -9.99 -12.65 5.76
N THR A 26 -8.86 -12.81 6.42
CA THR A 26 -8.39 -14.09 6.96
C THR A 26 -7.77 -13.84 8.31
N HIS A 27 -7.87 -14.83 9.19
CA HIS A 27 -7.31 -14.70 10.53
C HIS A 27 -5.83 -15.10 10.52
N ALA A 28 -4.94 -14.12 10.45
CA ALA A 28 -3.49 -14.29 10.57
C ALA A 28 -2.93 -13.08 11.32
N ALA A 29 -2.02 -13.31 12.27
CA ALA A 29 -1.42 -12.23 13.06
C ALA A 29 -0.29 -11.52 12.31
N ASP A 30 0.41 -12.25 11.44
CA ASP A 30 1.50 -11.79 10.59
C ASP A 30 1.63 -12.67 9.33
N ILE A 31 2.61 -12.34 8.47
CA ILE A 31 2.86 -13.03 7.21
C ILE A 31 3.24 -14.49 7.42
N GLU A 32 4.02 -14.82 8.45
CA GLU A 32 4.37 -16.21 8.75
C GLU A 32 3.12 -17.03 9.11
N THR A 33 2.26 -16.48 9.97
CA THR A 33 0.98 -17.11 10.32
C THR A 33 0.08 -17.28 9.09
N LEU A 34 0.08 -16.31 8.17
CA LEU A 34 -0.68 -16.39 6.93
C LEU A 34 -0.16 -17.51 6.03
N VAL A 35 1.16 -17.59 5.82
CA VAL A 35 1.80 -18.64 5.00
C VAL A 35 1.49 -20.03 5.58
N ASN A 36 1.66 -20.21 6.90
CA ASN A 36 1.31 -21.47 7.57
C ASN A 36 -0.15 -21.85 7.31
N ARG A 37 -1.08 -20.89 7.42
CA ARG A 37 -2.50 -21.13 7.20
C ARG A 37 -2.85 -21.49 5.75
N VAL A 38 -2.15 -20.91 4.77
CA VAL A 38 -2.31 -21.25 3.35
C VAL A 38 -1.89 -22.71 3.12
N ILE A 39 -0.72 -23.09 3.66
CA ILE A 39 -0.19 -24.47 3.58
C ILE A 39 -1.13 -25.46 4.28
N GLU A 40 -1.59 -25.17 5.51
CA GLU A 40 -2.52 -26.01 6.27
C GLU A 40 -3.85 -26.23 5.55
N ARG A 41 -4.28 -25.27 4.73
CA ARG A 41 -5.49 -25.37 3.90
C ARG A 41 -5.27 -26.09 2.58
N GLY A 42 -4.06 -26.60 2.33
CA GLY A 42 -3.69 -27.29 1.09
C GLY A 42 -3.60 -26.35 -0.11
N LEU A 43 -3.47 -25.04 0.11
CA LEU A 43 -3.33 -24.07 -0.96
C LEU A 43 -1.84 -23.87 -1.29
N PRO A 44 -1.46 -23.78 -2.57
CA PRO A 44 -0.08 -23.48 -2.94
C PRO A 44 0.35 -22.08 -2.49
N PRO A 45 1.47 -21.91 -1.77
CA PRO A 45 1.88 -20.60 -1.24
C PRO A 45 2.17 -19.55 -2.32
N TYR A 46 2.53 -19.97 -3.53
CA TYR A 46 2.75 -19.05 -4.65
C TYR A 46 1.49 -18.23 -5.01
N LEU A 47 0.28 -18.68 -4.64
CA LEU A 47 -0.96 -17.93 -4.85
C LEU A 47 -1.00 -16.62 -4.06
N LEU A 48 -0.19 -16.48 -3.00
CA LEU A 48 -0.08 -15.22 -2.28
C LEU A 48 0.45 -14.08 -3.18
N ARG A 49 1.16 -14.40 -4.27
CA ARG A 49 1.68 -13.42 -5.24
C ARG A 49 0.57 -12.72 -6.03
N GLU A 50 -0.61 -13.34 -6.13
CA GLU A 50 -1.78 -12.74 -6.78
C GLU A 50 -2.44 -11.65 -5.92
N ILE A 51 -2.00 -11.51 -4.66
CA ILE A 51 -2.47 -10.49 -3.74
C ILE A 51 -1.53 -9.30 -3.79
N ASP A 52 -2.05 -8.12 -4.08
CA ASP A 52 -1.24 -6.90 -4.15
C ASP A 52 -0.81 -6.40 -2.76
N LEU A 53 -1.69 -6.50 -1.76
CA LEU A 53 -1.47 -5.98 -0.41
C LEU A 53 -2.15 -6.84 0.65
N VAL A 54 -1.45 -7.11 1.75
CA VAL A 54 -1.98 -7.77 2.95
C VAL A 54 -1.79 -6.86 4.16
N VAL A 55 -2.89 -6.55 4.85
CA VAL A 55 -2.90 -5.68 6.04
C VAL A 55 -3.10 -6.52 7.30
N PHE A 56 -2.21 -6.35 8.28
CA PHE A 56 -2.26 -7.06 9.56
C PHE A 56 -2.73 -6.14 10.69
N PRO A 57 -4.03 -6.16 11.03
CA PRO A 57 -4.53 -5.42 12.18
C PRO A 57 -4.11 -6.08 13.49
N ARG A 58 -3.89 -5.26 14.53
CA ARG A 58 -3.60 -5.68 15.89
C ARG A 58 -4.57 -5.02 16.85
N GLN A 59 -4.93 -5.75 17.90
CA GLN A 59 -5.72 -5.24 19.01
C GLN A 59 -4.95 -5.43 20.31
N VAL A 60 -4.76 -4.35 21.06
CA VAL A 60 -4.13 -4.36 22.39
C VAL A 60 -5.07 -3.62 23.35
N GLY A 61 -5.66 -4.36 24.29
CA GLY A 61 -6.72 -3.81 25.14
C GLY A 61 -7.91 -3.34 24.31
N ARG A 62 -8.20 -2.03 24.37
CA ARG A 62 -9.27 -1.37 23.59
C ARG A 62 -8.78 -0.78 22.27
N ASP A 63 -7.47 -0.64 22.09
CA ASP A 63 -6.90 0.00 20.91
C ASP A 63 -6.80 -1.00 19.76
N ARG A 64 -7.27 -0.57 18.59
CA ARG A 64 -7.14 -1.31 17.34
C ARG A 64 -6.38 -0.46 16.34
N TYR A 65 -5.33 -1.02 15.77
CA TYR A 65 -4.47 -0.33 14.80
C TYR A 65 -3.93 -1.32 13.78
N VAL A 66 -3.47 -0.82 12.65
CA VAL A 66 -2.69 -1.63 11.71
C VAL A 66 -1.28 -1.80 12.27
N ALA A 67 -0.81 -3.02 12.45
CA ALA A 67 0.57 -3.24 12.87
C ALA A 67 1.53 -3.09 11.70
N GLN A 68 1.18 -3.70 10.57
CA GLN A 68 1.96 -3.66 9.34
C GLN A 68 1.07 -3.96 8.12
N ALA A 69 1.51 -3.50 6.96
CA ALA A 69 1.01 -3.90 5.66
C ALA A 69 2.19 -4.38 4.80
N VAL A 70 1.99 -5.49 4.08
CA VAL A 70 3.04 -6.11 3.27
C VAL A 70 2.52 -6.37 1.86
N GLU A 71 3.41 -6.27 0.88
CA GLU A 71 3.18 -6.77 -0.47
C GLU A 71 3.88 -8.13 -0.65
N PRO A 72 3.15 -9.20 -0.98
CA PRO A 72 3.76 -10.44 -1.45
C PRO A 72 4.48 -10.23 -2.79
N LEU A 73 5.66 -10.82 -2.96
CA LEU A 73 6.52 -10.65 -4.13
C LEU A 73 6.81 -11.98 -4.82
N SER A 74 6.96 -11.91 -6.15
CA SER A 74 7.71 -12.94 -6.88
C SER A 74 9.21 -12.83 -6.56
N PRO A 75 10.00 -13.90 -6.80
CA PRO A 75 11.45 -13.83 -6.64
C PRO A 75 12.10 -12.71 -7.47
N ASP A 76 11.65 -12.53 -8.71
CA ASP A 76 12.18 -11.49 -9.61
C ASP A 76 11.89 -10.08 -9.10
N GLU A 77 10.69 -9.84 -8.54
CA GLU A 77 10.35 -8.55 -7.93
C GLU A 77 11.14 -8.31 -6.65
N TYR A 78 11.31 -9.35 -5.82
CA TYR A 78 12.17 -9.26 -4.64
C TYR A 78 13.60 -8.91 -5.04
N ASP A 79 14.13 -9.52 -6.09
CA ASP A 79 15.45 -9.28 -6.66
C ASP A 79 15.58 -7.91 -7.36
N ALA A 80 14.46 -7.32 -7.78
CA ALA A 80 14.40 -5.99 -8.38
C ALA A 80 14.18 -4.84 -7.37
N LEU A 81 13.89 -5.14 -6.10
CA LEU A 81 13.73 -4.12 -5.06
C LEU A 81 14.96 -3.21 -4.93
N ASP A 82 14.71 -1.94 -4.61
CA ASP A 82 15.75 -1.03 -4.10
C ASP A 82 16.50 -1.73 -2.96
N PRO A 83 17.85 -1.80 -2.97
CA PRO A 83 18.62 -2.33 -1.85
C PRO A 83 18.27 -1.71 -0.49
N ALA A 84 17.79 -0.47 -0.46
CA ALA A 84 17.29 0.18 0.75
C ALA A 84 15.93 -0.38 1.20
N ALA A 85 15.04 -0.78 0.28
CA ALA A 85 13.77 -1.42 0.62
C ALA A 85 13.95 -2.84 1.17
N ARG A 86 15.09 -3.50 0.90
CA ARG A 86 15.40 -4.80 1.52
C ARG A 86 15.83 -4.70 2.98
N ARG A 87 16.09 -3.51 3.51
CA ARG A 87 16.65 -3.36 4.86
C ARG A 87 15.63 -2.75 5.80
N SER A 88 15.43 -3.41 6.94
CA SER A 88 14.78 -2.79 8.09
C SER A 88 15.73 -1.84 8.78
N ARG A 89 15.24 -0.64 9.12
CA ARG A 89 15.97 0.31 9.97
C ARG A 89 16.23 -0.22 11.37
N THR A 90 15.32 -1.06 11.88
CA THR A 90 15.40 -1.64 13.23
C THR A 90 16.04 -3.03 13.26
N GLY A 91 16.28 -3.60 12.08
CA GLY A 91 16.68 -5.01 11.92
C GLY A 91 15.50 -5.99 11.99
N ASP A 92 14.29 -5.55 12.37
CA ASP A 92 13.07 -6.36 12.33
C ASP A 92 12.29 -6.04 11.04
N PRO A 93 12.10 -7.01 10.12
CA PRO A 93 11.38 -6.79 8.86
C PRO A 93 9.90 -6.42 9.06
N ARG A 94 9.35 -6.55 10.28
CA ARG A 94 8.02 -6.02 10.63
C ARG A 94 7.97 -4.49 10.72
N HIS A 95 9.11 -3.82 10.82
CA HIS A 95 9.24 -2.37 10.88
C HIS A 95 9.93 -1.82 9.62
N GLY A 96 9.45 -2.27 8.46
CA GLY A 96 10.00 -1.97 7.15
C GLY A 96 11.08 -2.98 6.72
N GLY A 97 11.25 -3.14 5.42
CA GLY A 97 12.20 -4.12 4.86
C GLY A 97 11.50 -5.29 4.17
N ALA A 98 12.24 -5.93 3.27
CA ALA A 98 11.83 -7.16 2.60
C ALA A 98 12.50 -8.38 3.22
N ASP A 99 11.79 -9.50 3.22
CA ASP A 99 12.27 -10.75 3.81
C ASP A 99 11.55 -11.96 3.16
N VAL A 100 11.94 -13.17 3.55
CA VAL A 100 11.47 -14.43 2.98
C VAL A 100 10.97 -15.37 4.06
N VAL A 101 9.74 -15.85 3.92
CA VAL A 101 9.21 -16.95 4.74
C VAL A 101 9.43 -18.27 4.02
N GLU A 102 10.26 -19.13 4.61
CA GLU A 102 10.52 -20.49 4.13
C GLU A 102 9.70 -21.51 4.93
N LYS A 103 8.76 -22.21 4.28
CA LYS A 103 7.96 -23.28 4.90
C LYS A 103 7.74 -24.43 3.92
N GLY A 104 8.02 -25.65 4.36
CA GLY A 104 7.75 -26.86 3.58
C GLY A 104 8.45 -26.88 2.21
N GLY A 105 9.64 -26.29 2.11
CA GLY A 105 10.40 -26.17 0.85
C GLY A 105 9.85 -25.12 -0.11
N THR A 106 8.94 -24.25 0.34
CA THR A 106 8.42 -23.13 -0.45
C THR A 106 8.81 -21.79 0.16
N ALA A 107 9.36 -20.92 -0.68
CA ALA A 107 9.75 -19.55 -0.35
C ALA A 107 8.64 -18.55 -0.71
N VAL A 108 8.21 -17.76 0.27
CA VAL A 108 7.30 -16.61 0.08
C VAL A 108 8.07 -15.34 0.38
N HIS A 109 8.35 -14.58 -0.68
CA HIS A 109 9.02 -13.28 -0.58
C HIS A 109 7.97 -12.20 -0.30
N TYR A 110 8.31 -11.23 0.53
CA TYR A 110 7.43 -10.11 0.83
C TYR A 110 8.24 -8.85 1.14
N ASN A 111 7.58 -7.70 1.03
CA ASN A 111 8.11 -6.41 1.44
C ASN A 111 7.12 -5.72 2.38
N THR A 112 7.60 -5.27 3.54
CA THR A 112 6.79 -4.49 4.49
C THR A 112 6.76 -3.03 4.07
N VAL A 113 5.63 -2.62 3.49
CA VAL A 113 5.46 -1.30 2.88
C VAL A 113 4.97 -0.25 3.85
N ALA A 114 4.24 -0.64 4.90
CA ALA A 114 3.81 0.27 5.95
C ALA A 114 3.79 -0.42 7.32
N TRP A 115 4.13 0.32 8.37
CA TRP A 115 4.13 -0.20 9.74
C TRP A 115 3.86 0.90 10.74
N ARG A 116 3.52 0.49 11.96
CA ARG A 116 3.34 1.39 13.09
C ARG A 116 4.61 1.42 13.94
N GLU A 117 5.10 2.62 14.21
CA GLU A 117 6.22 2.87 15.11
C GLU A 117 5.78 2.74 16.59
N PRO A 118 6.73 2.56 17.53
CA PRO A 118 6.41 2.46 18.96
C PRO A 118 5.71 3.69 19.54
N ASP A 119 5.99 4.89 19.00
CA ASP A 119 5.32 6.15 19.37
C ASP A 119 3.88 6.26 18.85
N GLY A 120 3.51 5.33 17.96
CA GLY A 120 2.19 5.20 17.37
C GLY A 120 1.97 5.93 16.06
N THR A 121 3.00 6.58 15.53
CA THR A 121 3.00 7.08 14.16
C THR A 121 3.06 5.92 13.15
N PHE A 122 2.64 6.19 11.93
CA PHE A 122 2.76 5.26 10.81
C PHE A 122 3.88 5.69 9.90
N ARG A 123 4.64 4.72 9.40
CA ARG A 123 5.72 4.94 8.45
C ARG A 123 5.47 4.11 7.21
N MET A 124 5.79 4.69 6.05
CA MET A 124 5.61 4.08 4.73
C MET A 124 6.78 4.51 3.84
N ASP A 125 7.84 3.70 3.80
CA ASP A 125 9.05 4.06 3.07
C ASP A 125 8.89 3.82 1.57
N GLY A 126 9.23 4.83 0.77
CA GLY A 126 9.18 4.73 -0.69
C GLY A 126 7.80 4.91 -1.32
N ALA A 127 6.80 5.30 -0.53
CA ALA A 127 5.57 5.80 -1.10
C ALA A 127 5.79 7.19 -1.72
N PRO A 128 5.07 7.52 -2.81
CA PRO A 128 5.14 8.84 -3.46
C PRO A 128 4.35 9.90 -2.65
N THR A 129 4.44 9.84 -1.32
CA THR A 129 3.99 10.92 -0.44
C THR A 129 5.05 12.00 -0.48
N GLY A 130 4.68 13.28 -0.60
CA GLY A 130 5.63 14.40 -0.76
C GLY A 130 6.72 14.48 0.33
N GLU A 131 6.59 13.73 1.42
CA GLU A 131 7.61 13.45 2.42
C GLU A 131 8.56 12.33 1.97
N GLY A 132 9.31 12.59 0.91
CA GLY A 132 10.33 11.67 0.37
C GLY A 132 11.37 12.32 -0.52
N VAL A 133 11.25 13.63 -0.78
CA VAL A 133 12.25 14.41 -1.53
C VAL A 133 13.31 14.92 -0.55
N GLU A 134 14.10 14.01 0.03
CA GLU A 134 15.38 14.40 0.60
C GLU A 134 16.39 14.62 -0.54
N SER A 135 16.51 15.89 -0.95
CA SER A 135 17.69 16.55 -1.53
C SER A 135 18.63 15.69 -2.39
N GLY A 136 18.24 15.46 -3.65
CA GLY A 136 19.18 15.31 -4.77
C GLY A 136 19.26 16.62 -5.54
N GLY A 137 19.99 17.61 -5.02
CA GLY A 137 20.22 18.87 -5.72
C GLY A 137 20.91 18.64 -7.07
N GLY A 138 20.27 19.09 -8.14
CA GLY A 138 20.84 19.04 -9.48
C GLY A 138 19.90 19.72 -10.47
N GLY A 139 19.95 21.04 -10.51
CA GLY A 139 19.24 21.82 -11.53
C GLY A 139 19.71 21.46 -12.94
N GLY A 140 18.76 21.31 -13.85
CA GLY A 140 19.02 21.02 -15.25
C GLY A 140 17.76 21.20 -16.06
N SER A 141 17.52 22.43 -16.50
CA SER A 141 16.54 22.75 -17.55
C SER A 141 16.92 22.01 -18.82
N GLY A 142 15.98 21.27 -19.42
CA GLY A 142 16.19 20.62 -20.70
C GLY A 142 14.96 19.82 -21.13
N SER A 143 14.14 20.42 -21.99
CA SER A 143 13.21 19.72 -22.85
C SER A 143 13.93 18.70 -23.72
N ASP A 144 13.52 17.43 -23.73
CA ASP A 144 13.31 16.74 -25.00
C ASP A 144 12.38 15.53 -24.89
N SER A 145 11.65 15.36 -25.98
CA SER A 145 10.68 14.32 -26.27
C SER A 145 11.33 12.97 -26.61
N GLY A 146 10.66 11.87 -26.23
CA GLY A 146 10.81 10.56 -26.86
C GLY A 146 11.90 9.66 -26.28
N GLY A 147 11.49 8.70 -25.45
CA GLY A 147 12.36 7.62 -24.99
C GLY A 147 11.56 6.44 -24.47
N VAL A 148 11.48 5.38 -25.27
CA VAL A 148 10.93 4.07 -24.91
C VAL A 148 11.65 3.56 -23.66
N GLY A 149 10.90 3.42 -22.56
CA GLY A 149 11.44 3.18 -21.21
C GLY A 149 12.09 1.81 -21.03
N GLY A 150 13.35 1.69 -21.43
CA GLY A 150 14.24 0.58 -21.11
C GLY A 150 15.19 0.94 -19.96
N GLY A 151 15.02 0.23 -18.84
CA GLY A 151 15.98 -0.05 -17.76
C GLY A 151 17.20 0.85 -17.57
N GLY A 152 17.10 1.81 -16.64
CA GLY A 152 18.26 2.45 -16.00
C GLY A 152 18.70 1.67 -14.76
N ALA A 153 19.87 1.04 -14.82
CA ALA A 153 20.55 0.40 -13.69
C ALA A 153 20.81 1.43 -12.57
N GLY A 154 20.17 1.23 -11.41
CA GLY A 154 20.32 2.06 -10.21
C GLY A 154 19.02 2.42 -9.47
N ASN A 155 17.85 2.22 -10.07
CA ASN A 155 16.55 2.60 -9.50
C ASN A 155 15.67 1.37 -9.23
N GLY A 156 16.06 0.54 -8.25
CA GLY A 156 15.13 -0.48 -7.75
C GLY A 156 13.88 0.21 -7.19
N ARG A 157 12.69 -0.38 -7.37
CA ARG A 157 11.46 0.18 -6.80
C ARG A 157 11.38 -0.19 -5.31
N ARG A 158 10.81 0.68 -4.50
CA ARG A 158 10.58 0.40 -3.08
C ARG A 158 9.24 -0.27 -2.80
N ILE A 159 8.25 -0.04 -3.67
CA ILE A 159 6.91 -0.62 -3.60
C ILE A 159 6.55 -1.09 -5.01
N HIS A 160 6.22 -2.38 -5.16
CA HIS A 160 5.81 -2.97 -6.44
C HIS A 160 4.31 -2.90 -6.69
N ALA A 161 3.49 -2.83 -5.64
CA ALA A 161 2.03 -2.78 -5.75
C ALA A 161 1.52 -1.67 -6.69
N LEU A 162 2.17 -0.50 -6.73
CA LEU A 162 1.80 0.60 -7.63
C LEU A 162 2.14 0.27 -9.09
N ALA A 163 3.28 -0.36 -9.34
CA ALA A 163 3.67 -0.80 -10.69
C ALA A 163 2.72 -1.90 -11.20
N ARG A 164 2.33 -2.85 -10.35
CA ARG A 164 1.32 -3.87 -10.69
C ARG A 164 -0.03 -3.25 -10.98
N LEU A 165 -0.45 -2.26 -10.19
CA LEU A 165 -1.70 -1.54 -10.42
C LEU A 165 -1.66 -0.81 -11.77
N ALA A 166 -0.55 -0.16 -12.10
CA ALA A 166 -0.35 0.51 -13.38
C ALA A 166 -0.46 -0.48 -14.56
N GLU A 167 0.23 -1.63 -14.47
CA GLU A 167 0.16 -2.70 -15.49
C GLU A 167 -1.28 -3.24 -15.65
N ARG A 168 -1.96 -3.56 -14.55
CA ARG A 168 -3.31 -4.14 -14.57
C ARG A 168 -4.39 -3.16 -15.01
N THR A 169 -4.11 -1.86 -14.95
CA THR A 169 -5.03 -0.80 -15.39
C THR A 169 -4.63 -0.16 -16.72
N ASP A 170 -3.57 -0.65 -17.36
CA ASP A 170 -3.01 -0.09 -18.60
C ASP A 170 -2.72 1.42 -18.48
N ARG A 171 -2.05 1.79 -17.38
CA ARG A 171 -1.68 3.17 -17.05
C ARG A 171 -0.18 3.31 -16.88
N ASP A 172 0.30 4.54 -17.09
CA ASP A 172 1.67 4.90 -16.73
C ASP A 172 1.84 4.86 -15.20
N VAL A 173 2.99 4.34 -14.74
CA VAL A 173 3.25 4.20 -13.30
C VAL A 173 3.34 5.56 -12.59
N ALA A 174 3.90 6.59 -13.24
CA ALA A 174 3.96 7.92 -12.65
C ALA A 174 2.56 8.51 -12.47
N ALA A 175 1.64 8.24 -13.39
CA ALA A 175 0.24 8.66 -13.24
C ALA A 175 -0.47 7.96 -12.06
N VAL A 176 -0.10 6.71 -11.75
CA VAL A 176 -0.60 5.99 -10.57
C VAL A 176 0.03 6.54 -9.28
N GLU A 177 1.32 6.87 -9.31
CA GLU A 177 2.03 7.47 -8.18
C GLU A 177 1.50 8.88 -7.85
N ASP A 178 1.24 9.70 -8.85
CA ASP A 178 0.64 11.04 -8.70
C ASP A 178 -0.76 10.96 -8.10
N GLU A 179 -1.58 10.00 -8.55
CA GLU A 179 -2.92 9.78 -8.01
C GLU A 179 -2.86 9.27 -6.56
N PHE A 180 -1.91 8.39 -6.24
CA PHE A 180 -1.66 7.96 -4.87
C PHE A 180 -1.30 9.17 -3.99
N ALA A 181 -0.38 10.02 -4.44
CA ALA A 181 0.04 11.21 -3.72
C ALA A 181 -1.14 12.17 -3.48
N ALA A 182 -2.00 12.37 -4.48
CA ALA A 182 -3.21 13.18 -4.37
C ALA A 182 -4.17 12.62 -3.32
N LYS A 183 -4.49 11.32 -3.41
CA LYS A 183 -5.38 10.64 -2.45
C LYS A 183 -4.83 10.66 -1.03
N HIS A 184 -3.52 10.51 -0.85
CA HIS A 184 -2.88 10.63 0.45
C HIS A 184 -3.12 12.01 1.08
N ARG A 185 -2.92 13.08 0.32
CA ARG A 185 -3.18 14.46 0.77
C ARG A 185 -4.65 14.69 1.14
N TYR A 186 -5.59 14.03 0.46
CA TYR A 186 -7.01 14.11 0.81
C TYR A 186 -7.32 13.42 2.13
N VAL A 187 -6.73 12.25 2.38
CA VAL A 187 -6.87 11.55 3.67
C VAL A 187 -6.23 12.38 4.80
N GLU A 188 -5.04 12.94 4.60
CA GLU A 188 -4.40 13.84 5.58
C GLU A 188 -5.30 15.05 5.89
N TYR A 189 -5.94 15.62 4.86
CA TYR A 189 -6.89 16.71 5.05
C TYR A 189 -8.06 16.29 5.92
N LEU A 190 -8.72 15.17 5.60
CA LEU A 190 -9.85 14.65 6.36
C LEU A 190 -9.48 14.39 7.83
N VAL A 191 -8.31 13.79 8.07
CA VAL A 191 -7.80 13.54 9.44
C VAL A 191 -7.55 14.85 10.18
N ARG A 192 -6.93 15.84 9.51
CA ARG A 192 -6.59 17.13 10.11
C ARG A 192 -7.82 17.98 10.43
N ASP A 193 -8.83 17.93 9.57
CA ASP A 193 -10.10 18.64 9.76
C ASP A 193 -11.07 17.89 10.71
N GLY A 194 -10.66 16.70 11.16
CA GLY A 194 -11.42 15.91 12.13
C GLY A 194 -12.67 15.27 11.55
N VAL A 195 -12.78 15.14 10.22
CA VAL A 195 -13.90 14.47 9.55
C VAL A 195 -13.91 13.00 9.96
N ASN A 196 -14.84 12.65 10.83
CA ASN A 196 -14.98 11.33 11.42
C ASN A 196 -16.40 10.77 11.32
N ASP A 197 -17.33 11.56 10.79
CA ASP A 197 -18.68 11.13 10.49
C ASP A 197 -18.75 10.36 9.16
N PHE A 198 -19.58 9.33 9.12
CA PHE A 198 -19.71 8.47 7.94
C PHE A 198 -20.33 9.21 6.76
N ASP A 199 -21.40 9.97 6.97
CA ASP A 199 -22.11 10.64 5.89
C ASP A 199 -21.26 11.77 5.32
N GLU A 200 -20.60 12.54 6.19
CA GLU A 200 -19.66 13.60 5.79
C GLU A 200 -18.48 13.04 4.96
N LEU A 201 -17.90 11.92 5.38
CA LEU A 201 -16.83 11.25 4.62
C LEU A 201 -17.32 10.81 3.24
N PHE A 202 -18.48 10.17 3.15
CA PHE A 202 -19.00 9.67 1.88
C PHE A 202 -19.43 10.81 0.94
N GLU A 203 -19.98 11.90 1.47
CA GLU A 203 -20.29 13.10 0.70
C GLU A 203 -19.01 13.72 0.12
N PHE A 204 -17.96 13.88 0.94
CA PHE A 204 -16.66 14.36 0.47
C PHE A 204 -16.08 13.47 -0.63
N LEU A 205 -16.12 12.14 -0.46
CA LEU A 205 -15.61 11.19 -1.46
C LEU A 205 -16.44 11.20 -2.75
N ALA A 206 -17.76 11.38 -2.66
CA ALA A 206 -18.64 11.49 -3.81
C ALA A 206 -18.36 12.77 -4.61
N ASP A 207 -18.21 13.89 -3.90
CA ASP A 207 -17.82 15.18 -4.47
C ASP A 207 -16.46 15.11 -5.15
N LEU A 208 -15.46 14.53 -4.48
CA LEU A 208 -14.12 14.35 -5.03
C LEU A 208 -14.13 13.53 -6.32
N ARG A 209 -14.99 12.50 -6.39
CA ARG A 209 -15.17 11.69 -7.60
C ARG A 209 -15.87 12.45 -8.74
N ALA A 210 -16.78 13.37 -8.40
CA ALA A 210 -17.57 14.11 -9.38
C ALA A 210 -16.81 15.32 -9.96
N ASP A 211 -16.15 16.10 -9.10
CA ASP A 211 -15.34 17.26 -9.47
C ASP A 211 -14.23 17.45 -8.43
N GLU A 212 -13.06 16.88 -8.73
CA GLU A 212 -11.88 16.98 -7.88
C GLU A 212 -11.45 18.44 -7.67
N ALA A 213 -11.44 19.25 -8.75
CA ALA A 213 -10.95 20.62 -8.69
C ALA A 213 -11.82 21.51 -7.79
N ALA A 214 -13.15 21.43 -7.95
CA ALA A 214 -14.09 22.19 -7.13
C ALA A 214 -14.07 21.76 -5.66
N THR A 215 -13.92 20.45 -5.41
CA THR A 215 -13.86 19.88 -4.06
C THR A 215 -12.59 20.34 -3.33
N VAL A 216 -11.44 20.32 -4.02
CA VAL A 216 -10.16 20.79 -3.47
C VAL A 216 -10.19 22.30 -3.23
N GLU A 217 -10.76 23.10 -4.13
CA GLU A 217 -10.88 24.56 -3.92
C GLU A 217 -11.80 24.88 -2.73
N ARG A 218 -12.89 24.13 -2.54
CA ARG A 218 -13.78 24.27 -1.38
C ARG A 218 -13.04 23.94 -0.08
N ALA A 219 -12.37 22.79 -0.02
CA ALA A 219 -11.54 22.40 1.11
C ALA A 219 -10.45 23.44 1.42
N ALA A 220 -9.82 24.02 0.38
CA ALA A 220 -8.84 25.08 0.53
C ALA A 220 -9.44 26.40 1.06
N ARG A 221 -10.70 26.71 0.74
CA ARG A 221 -11.40 27.90 1.24
C ARG A 221 -11.85 27.77 2.68
N THR A 222 -12.37 26.61 3.10
CA THR A 222 -12.70 26.35 4.52
C THR A 222 -11.46 26.55 5.41
N ARG A 223 -10.27 26.14 4.93
CA ARG A 223 -8.99 26.39 5.62
C ARG A 223 -8.64 27.87 5.80
N ARG A 224 -9.06 28.76 4.87
CA ARG A 224 -8.76 30.21 4.97
C ARG A 224 -9.80 30.97 5.80
N GLY A 225 -11.00 30.44 5.96
CA GLY A 225 -12.08 31.07 6.73
C GLY A 225 -12.12 30.69 8.22
N GLY A 226 -11.41 29.62 8.62
CA GLY A 226 -11.31 29.20 10.03
C GLY A 226 -10.19 29.89 10.83
N ASP A 227 -9.47 30.83 10.21
CA ASP A 227 -8.30 31.54 10.76
C ASP A 227 -8.62 33.02 11.06
N GLU A 228 -9.86 33.35 11.42
CA GLU A 228 -10.23 34.67 11.97
C GLU A 228 -10.34 34.59 13.52
N PRO A 229 -9.62 35.44 14.28
CA PRO A 229 -9.57 35.43 15.74
C PRO A 229 -10.82 35.99 16.44
#